data_AF-A0A928DPB0-F1
#
_entry.id   AF-A0A928DPB0-F1
#
_cell.length_a   1.000
_cell.length_b   1.000
_cell.length_c   1.000
_cell.angle_alpha   90.00
_cell.angle_beta   90.00
_cell.angle_gamma   90.00
#
_symmetry.space_group_name_H-M   'P 1'
#
loop_
_entity.id
_entity.type
_entity.pdbx_description
1 polymer ?
#
loop_
_entity_poly.entity_id
_entity_poly.type
_entity_poly.pdbx_seq_one_letter_code
_entity_poly.pdbx_strand_id
1 'polypeptide(L)'
;MIKKIFTMMALGLLLASPTLAAKASTYPDALAKTGKNPIVIFIYGANYDKVSERTYDAFIKKNKIAPYVRQCTFLEMPLYQMPSDREKKDMEKRLGNKKLPHGIRCYPCLAVVDSKGNLRGAVQSPEEMKAPEVALVALKKLVDNFYAQEKLIEKAKKAKGEKKAAFLLAASDIDLNMPSGVVGKDERKALDDASGLGNRLAFDPLTVVEALQTKDYASANSYVRTMMAEGGYSKLQRQMIMAAYAGHLRRGGEGRTPASKERLRALYTEMRNIDPDSTYGAYAEGALVIWVEGGKLTDDPIPTEINRVGNTSDDGNSSGSSGKTAMGSTSIPAADDDEPASPDSDAPSDADFEGDDF
;
A
#
# COMPACT_ATOMS: atom_id res chain seq x y z
N MET A 1 61.54 -12.99 -33.08
CA MET A 1 60.51 -12.09 -32.51
C MET A 1 59.15 -12.54 -33.04
N ILE A 2 58.08 -12.36 -32.26
CA ILE A 2 56.67 -12.72 -32.55
C ILE A 2 56.32 -14.19 -32.24
N LYS A 3 56.11 -14.50 -30.95
CA LYS A 3 55.29 -15.65 -30.49
C LYS A 3 55.01 -15.59 -28.98
N LYS A 4 54.36 -14.53 -28.47
CA LYS A 4 53.80 -14.49 -27.10
C LYS A 4 52.68 -13.43 -26.97
N ILE A 5 51.57 -13.59 -27.69
CA ILE A 5 50.33 -12.83 -27.41
C ILE A 5 49.13 -13.71 -27.75
N PHE A 6 48.85 -14.77 -26.96
CA PHE A 6 47.56 -15.47 -27.05
C PHE A 6 47.19 -16.23 -25.75
N THR A 7 47.63 -15.71 -24.60
CA THR A 7 47.33 -16.32 -23.30
C THR A 7 46.93 -15.24 -22.31
N MET A 8 45.91 -14.45 -22.64
CA MET A 8 45.28 -13.52 -21.71
C MET A 8 43.82 -13.23 -22.09
N MET A 9 43.08 -14.27 -22.45
CA MET A 9 41.63 -14.22 -22.68
C MET A 9 40.92 -15.34 -21.90
N ALA A 10 41.35 -15.55 -20.66
CA ALA A 10 40.69 -16.39 -19.66
C ALA A 10 40.48 -15.60 -18.36
N LEU A 11 40.16 -14.31 -18.50
CA LEU A 11 39.80 -13.44 -17.39
C LEU A 11 38.30 -13.17 -17.46
N GLY A 12 37.55 -13.87 -16.61
CA GLY A 12 36.34 -13.28 -16.04
C GLY A 12 35.02 -13.53 -16.76
N LEU A 13 34.81 -14.66 -17.43
CA LEU A 13 33.48 -15.31 -17.29
C LEU A 13 33.44 -15.94 -15.90
N LEU A 14 33.38 -15.07 -14.89
CA LEU A 14 32.80 -15.41 -13.61
C LEU A 14 31.38 -15.81 -13.95
N LEU A 15 31.21 -17.13 -14.02
CA LEU A 15 29.96 -17.83 -13.89
C LEU A 15 29.18 -17.10 -12.80
N ALA A 16 28.31 -16.19 -13.21
CA ALA A 16 27.16 -15.80 -12.43
C ALA A 16 26.29 -17.06 -12.40
N SER A 17 26.74 -18.04 -11.61
CA SER A 17 25.92 -19.15 -11.18
C SER A 17 24.57 -18.54 -10.82
N PRO A 18 23.46 -19.09 -11.31
CA PRO A 18 22.18 -18.89 -10.67
C PRO A 18 22.39 -19.07 -9.17
N THR A 19 22.60 -17.97 -8.43
CA THR A 19 22.55 -18.05 -6.99
C THR A 19 21.10 -18.44 -6.76
N LEU A 20 20.89 -19.72 -6.42
CA LEU A 20 19.65 -20.10 -5.76
C LEU A 20 19.44 -19.07 -4.65
N ALA A 21 18.20 -18.61 -4.51
CA ALA A 21 17.81 -17.70 -3.43
C ALA A 21 18.55 -18.11 -2.15
N ALA A 22 19.31 -17.18 -1.56
CA ALA A 22 20.07 -17.50 -0.36
C ALA A 22 19.05 -17.82 0.73
N LYS A 23 18.83 -19.13 0.98
CA LYS A 23 17.91 -19.58 2.01
C LYS A 23 18.58 -19.30 3.35
N ALA A 24 17.97 -18.43 4.14
CA ALA A 24 18.39 -18.16 5.49
C ALA A 24 17.71 -19.13 6.45
N SER A 25 18.44 -19.59 7.46
CA SER A 25 17.89 -20.47 8.50
C SER A 25 17.32 -19.69 9.69
N THR A 26 17.75 -18.44 9.87
CA THR A 26 17.29 -17.53 10.92
C THR A 26 17.09 -16.11 10.37
N TYR A 27 16.31 -15.30 11.06
CA TYR A 27 16.05 -13.92 10.70
C TYR A 27 17.29 -13.02 10.85
N PRO A 28 18.11 -13.15 11.91
CA PRO A 28 19.41 -12.45 11.97
C PRO A 28 20.34 -12.83 10.82
N ASP A 29 20.40 -14.12 10.44
CA ASP A 29 21.16 -14.59 9.28
C ASP A 29 20.63 -13.99 7.98
N ALA A 30 19.30 -13.90 7.83
CA ALA A 30 18.69 -13.26 6.68
C ALA A 30 19.08 -11.78 6.56
N LEU A 31 19.01 -11.03 7.66
CA LEU A 31 19.42 -9.62 7.73
C LEU A 31 20.91 -9.43 7.38
N ALA A 32 21.77 -10.32 7.87
CA ALA A 32 23.21 -10.28 7.58
C ALA A 32 23.52 -10.58 6.10
N LYS A 33 22.79 -11.51 5.48
CA LYS A 33 23.01 -11.95 4.09
C LYS A 33 22.43 -11.02 3.04
N THR A 34 21.38 -10.27 3.37
CA THR A 34 20.60 -9.59 2.34
C THR A 34 21.34 -8.47 1.62
N GLY A 35 22.27 -7.78 2.31
CA GLY A 35 23.00 -6.65 1.73
C GLY A 35 22.06 -5.59 1.16
N LYS A 36 22.01 -5.46 -0.17
CA LYS A 36 21.10 -4.55 -0.91
C LYS A 36 19.83 -5.22 -1.44
N ASN A 37 19.75 -6.55 -1.37
CA ASN A 37 18.60 -7.30 -1.85
C ASN A 37 17.51 -7.37 -0.76
N PRO A 38 16.23 -7.49 -1.13
CA PRO A 38 15.18 -7.68 -0.16
C PRO A 38 15.24 -9.07 0.47
N ILE A 39 14.70 -9.17 1.68
CA ILE A 39 14.37 -10.44 2.32
C ILE A 39 12.91 -10.73 2.00
N VAL A 40 12.63 -11.94 1.54
CA VAL A 40 11.27 -12.47 1.43
C VAL A 40 11.06 -13.46 2.57
N ILE A 41 10.11 -13.14 3.45
CA ILE A 41 9.74 -14.00 4.57
C ILE A 41 8.40 -14.65 4.26
N PHE A 42 8.36 -15.98 4.21
CA PHE A 42 7.12 -16.73 4.17
C PHE A 42 6.70 -17.09 5.59
N ILE A 43 5.64 -16.44 6.08
CA ILE A 43 5.12 -16.60 7.43
C ILE A 43 3.80 -17.36 7.34
N TYR A 44 3.69 -18.49 8.05
CA TYR A 44 2.55 -19.39 7.87
C TYR A 44 2.20 -20.12 9.17
N GLY A 45 0.91 -20.45 9.35
CA GLY A 45 0.43 -21.24 10.48
C GLY A 45 0.70 -22.73 10.25
N ALA A 46 1.74 -23.27 10.88
CA ALA A 46 2.26 -24.60 10.56
C ALA A 46 1.38 -25.77 11.05
N ASN A 47 0.50 -25.55 12.03
CA ASN A 47 -0.30 -26.61 12.65
C ASN A 47 -1.76 -26.26 12.96
N TYR A 48 -2.23 -25.10 12.50
CA TYR A 48 -3.58 -24.62 12.82
C TYR A 48 -4.32 -24.00 11.63
N ASP A 49 -3.67 -23.86 10.48
CA ASP A 49 -4.27 -23.24 9.30
C ASP A 49 -4.08 -24.09 8.04
N LYS A 50 -5.20 -24.63 7.54
CA LYS A 50 -5.23 -25.45 6.32
C LYS A 50 -4.84 -24.68 5.07
N VAL A 51 -5.03 -23.35 5.05
CA VAL A 51 -4.58 -22.53 3.91
C VAL A 51 -3.06 -22.48 3.92
N SER A 52 -2.46 -22.13 5.06
CA SER A 52 -1.01 -22.18 5.29
C SER A 52 -0.37 -23.51 4.90
N GLU A 53 -0.97 -24.65 5.27
CA GLU A 53 -0.46 -25.98 4.88
C GLU A 53 -0.44 -26.19 3.36
N ARG A 54 -1.53 -25.85 2.66
CA ARG A 54 -1.61 -25.95 1.19
C ARG A 54 -0.61 -25.03 0.50
N THR A 55 -0.51 -23.80 0.99
CA THR A 55 0.43 -22.80 0.47
C THR A 55 1.87 -23.24 0.72
N TYR A 56 2.17 -23.82 1.89
CA TYR A 56 3.49 -24.40 2.21
C TYR A 56 3.84 -25.55 1.26
N ASP A 57 2.91 -26.47 1.02
CA ASP A 57 3.11 -27.56 0.08
C ASP A 57 3.40 -27.05 -1.34
N ALA A 58 2.68 -26.03 -1.78
CA ALA A 58 2.89 -25.41 -3.08
C ALA A 58 4.23 -24.66 -3.18
N PHE A 59 4.53 -23.77 -2.23
CA PHE A 59 5.70 -22.90 -2.28
C PHE A 59 6.97 -23.65 -1.95
N ILE A 60 6.96 -24.43 -0.88
CA ILE A 60 8.15 -25.03 -0.28
C ILE A 60 8.35 -26.45 -0.79
N LYS A 61 7.40 -27.37 -0.54
CA LYS A 61 7.58 -28.79 -0.91
C LYS A 61 7.68 -28.99 -2.42
N LYS A 62 6.84 -28.29 -3.19
CA LYS A 62 6.89 -28.27 -4.67
C LYS A 62 7.86 -27.22 -5.23
N ASN A 63 8.54 -26.46 -4.37
CA ASN A 63 9.54 -25.46 -4.72
C ASN A 63 9.06 -24.40 -5.76
N LYS A 64 7.76 -24.11 -5.83
CA LYS A 64 7.22 -23.14 -6.82
C LYS A 64 7.68 -21.71 -6.57
N ILE A 65 8.14 -21.39 -5.36
CA ILE A 65 8.56 -20.03 -5.00
C ILE A 65 9.97 -19.68 -5.53
N ALA A 66 10.83 -20.66 -5.78
CA ALA A 66 12.23 -20.44 -6.12
C ALA A 66 12.49 -19.46 -7.29
N PRO A 67 11.73 -19.49 -8.40
CA PRO A 67 11.90 -18.52 -9.50
C PRO A 67 11.64 -17.07 -9.08
N TYR A 68 10.74 -16.87 -8.10
CA TYR A 68 10.26 -15.56 -7.66
C TYR A 68 11.18 -14.90 -6.63
N VAL A 69 11.96 -15.70 -5.89
CA VAL A 69 12.84 -15.23 -4.82
C VAL A 69 14.33 -15.38 -5.13
N ARG A 70 14.69 -15.73 -6.37
CA ARG A 70 16.08 -16.04 -6.77
C ARG A 70 17.09 -14.93 -6.46
N GLN A 71 16.66 -13.67 -6.51
CA GLN A 71 17.51 -12.51 -6.22
C GLN A 71 17.39 -12.03 -4.76
N CYS A 72 16.58 -12.71 -3.96
CA CYS A 72 16.26 -12.34 -2.60
C CYS A 72 16.91 -13.30 -1.60
N THR A 73 16.99 -12.86 -0.36
CA THR A 73 17.20 -13.77 0.78
C THR A 73 15.85 -14.35 1.16
N PHE A 74 15.70 -15.66 1.18
CA PHE A 74 14.42 -16.30 1.50
C PHE A 74 14.43 -16.90 2.90
N LEU A 75 13.41 -16.62 3.70
CA LEU A 75 13.26 -17.11 5.06
C LEU A 75 11.88 -17.75 5.26
N GLU A 76 11.88 -18.98 5.78
CA GLU A 76 10.66 -19.64 6.24
C GLU A 76 10.45 -19.39 7.73
N MET A 77 9.24 -18.96 8.09
CA MET A 77 8.87 -18.61 9.45
C MET A 77 7.56 -19.30 9.85
N PRO A 78 7.64 -20.52 10.43
CA PRO A 78 6.46 -21.19 10.96
C PRO A 78 5.95 -20.50 12.22
N LEU A 79 4.64 -20.34 12.32
CA LEU A 79 3.93 -19.94 13.54
C LEU A 79 3.07 -21.10 14.02
N TYR A 80 3.08 -21.32 15.33
CA TYR A 80 2.34 -22.41 15.98
C TYR A 80 1.36 -21.81 16.98
N GLN A 81 0.13 -22.32 17.02
CA GLN A 81 -0.90 -21.83 17.94
C GLN A 81 -0.63 -22.29 19.38
N MET A 82 -0.18 -23.54 19.54
CA MET A 82 0.20 -24.15 20.81
C MET A 82 1.54 -24.86 20.62
N PRO A 83 2.67 -24.13 20.60
CA PRO A 83 3.97 -24.73 20.35
C PRO A 83 4.39 -25.62 21.53
N SER A 84 4.87 -26.82 21.20
CA SER A 84 5.68 -27.65 22.09
C SER A 84 6.97 -26.93 22.48
N ASP A 85 7.65 -27.39 23.54
CA ASP A 85 8.92 -26.78 23.97
C ASP A 85 10.01 -26.85 22.89
N ARG A 86 9.96 -27.86 22.01
CA ARG A 86 10.84 -27.95 20.85
C ARG A 86 10.54 -26.86 19.82
N GLU A 87 9.26 -26.63 19.52
CA GLU A 87 8.83 -25.60 18.56
C GLU A 87 9.09 -24.19 19.09
N LYS A 88 8.90 -23.94 20.41
CA LYS A 88 9.30 -22.68 21.05
C LYS A 88 10.78 -22.41 20.84
N LYS A 89 11.65 -23.39 21.15
CA LYS A 89 13.10 -23.26 20.95
C LYS A 89 13.50 -23.06 19.49
N ASP A 90 12.83 -23.73 18.55
CA ASP A 90 13.08 -23.53 17.11
C ASP A 90 12.66 -22.12 16.67
N MET A 91 11.49 -21.64 17.08
CA MET A 91 11.05 -20.27 16.80
C MET A 91 11.96 -19.22 17.43
N GLU A 92 12.37 -19.39 18.69
CA GLU A 92 13.34 -18.51 19.37
C GLU A 92 14.67 -18.47 18.62
N LYS A 93 15.16 -19.62 18.15
CA LYS A 93 16.38 -19.68 17.34
C LYS A 93 16.21 -18.99 15.98
N ARG A 94 15.06 -19.19 15.32
CA ARG A 94 14.76 -18.58 14.01
C ARG A 94 14.61 -17.08 14.11
N LEU A 95 13.88 -16.57 15.10
CA LEU A 95 13.71 -15.13 15.30
C LEU A 95 14.95 -14.49 15.93
N GLY A 96 15.69 -15.22 16.75
CA GLY A 96 16.68 -14.67 17.66
C GLY A 96 16.03 -13.63 18.58
N ASN A 97 16.72 -12.51 18.80
CA ASN A 97 16.20 -11.39 19.60
C ASN A 97 15.35 -10.40 18.77
N LYS A 98 14.87 -10.80 17.58
CA LYS A 98 14.09 -9.93 16.68
C LYS A 98 12.61 -10.28 16.75
N LYS A 99 11.78 -9.26 16.57
CA LYS A 99 10.33 -9.43 16.35
C LYS A 99 10.05 -9.57 14.85
N LEU A 100 8.91 -10.14 14.50
CA LEU A 100 8.40 -10.08 13.13
C LEU A 100 8.20 -8.60 12.71
N PRO A 101 8.30 -8.30 11.40
CA PRO A 101 8.01 -6.96 10.90
C PRO A 101 6.62 -6.46 11.33
N HIS A 102 6.54 -5.21 11.78
CA HIS A 102 5.26 -4.58 12.08
C HIS A 102 4.43 -4.41 10.80
N GLY A 103 3.11 -4.56 10.89
CA GLY A 103 2.18 -4.35 9.76
C GLY A 103 1.69 -5.62 9.05
N ILE A 104 2.17 -6.80 9.47
CA ILE A 104 1.58 -8.08 9.05
C ILE A 104 0.25 -8.29 9.78
N ARG A 105 -0.83 -8.56 9.04
CA ARG A 105 -2.20 -8.59 9.58
C ARG A 105 -2.83 -9.99 9.62
N CYS A 106 -2.36 -10.91 8.78
CA CYS A 106 -2.92 -12.24 8.67
C CYS A 106 -1.88 -13.23 8.11
N TYR A 107 -2.18 -14.52 8.28
CA TYR A 107 -1.35 -15.63 7.83
C TYR A 107 -2.18 -16.58 6.95
N PRO A 108 -1.59 -17.21 5.92
CA PRO A 108 -0.19 -17.10 5.52
C PRO A 108 0.14 -15.75 4.86
N CYS A 109 1.41 -15.36 4.88
CA CYS A 109 1.91 -14.07 4.40
C CYS A 109 3.25 -14.22 3.70
N LEU A 110 3.44 -13.50 2.59
CA LEU A 110 4.73 -13.28 1.94
C LEU A 110 5.13 -11.83 2.16
N ALA A 111 6.03 -11.58 3.11
CA ALA A 111 6.51 -10.25 3.47
C ALA A 111 7.81 -9.92 2.74
N VAL A 112 7.88 -8.76 2.11
CA VAL A 112 9.10 -8.18 1.53
C VAL A 112 9.67 -7.16 2.51
N VAL A 113 10.90 -7.38 2.94
CA VAL A 113 11.54 -6.64 4.04
C VAL A 113 12.90 -6.09 3.58
N ASP A 114 13.26 -4.89 4.03
CA ASP A 114 14.57 -4.31 3.78
C ASP A 114 15.68 -4.88 4.68
N SER A 115 16.93 -4.45 4.46
CA SER A 115 18.09 -4.91 5.24
C SER A 115 18.08 -4.48 6.71
N LYS A 116 17.18 -3.57 7.10
CA LYS A 116 17.00 -3.13 8.49
C LYS A 116 15.84 -3.88 9.18
N GLY A 117 15.11 -4.72 8.46
CA GLY A 117 13.96 -5.44 9.00
C GLY A 117 12.64 -4.66 8.88
N ASN A 118 12.57 -3.57 8.11
CA ASN A 118 11.32 -2.83 7.92
C ASN A 118 10.48 -3.48 6.83
N LEU A 119 9.18 -3.63 7.09
CA LEU A 119 8.22 -4.14 6.11
C LEU A 119 8.04 -3.13 4.97
N ARG A 120 8.32 -3.57 3.74
CA ARG A 120 8.15 -2.76 2.52
C ARG A 120 6.85 -3.07 1.80
N GLY A 121 6.42 -4.32 1.83
CA GLY A 121 5.14 -4.76 1.28
C GLY A 121 4.85 -6.20 1.70
N ALA A 122 3.60 -6.63 1.55
CA ALA A 122 3.19 -7.99 1.86
C ALA A 122 2.06 -8.46 0.96
N VAL A 123 2.13 -9.72 0.52
CA VAL A 123 0.96 -10.47 0.03
C VAL A 123 0.38 -11.18 1.24
N GLN A 124 -0.86 -10.87 1.61
CA GLN A 124 -1.45 -11.41 2.83
C GLN A 124 -2.97 -11.60 2.75
N SER A 125 -3.65 -11.34 1.63
CA SER A 125 -5.08 -11.64 1.55
C SER A 125 -5.32 -13.16 1.60
N PRO A 126 -6.31 -13.63 2.38
CA PRO A 126 -6.73 -15.03 2.36
C PRO A 126 -7.10 -15.53 0.96
N GLU A 127 -7.69 -14.68 0.13
CA GLU A 127 -8.08 -14.96 -1.25
C GLU A 127 -6.86 -15.16 -2.14
N GLU A 128 -5.88 -14.25 -2.07
CA GLU A 128 -4.61 -14.36 -2.80
C GLU A 128 -3.87 -15.65 -2.41
N MET A 129 -3.89 -16.00 -1.12
CA MET A 129 -3.16 -17.16 -0.60
C MET A 129 -3.85 -18.50 -0.87
N LYS A 130 -5.18 -18.51 -1.11
CA LYS A 130 -5.92 -19.70 -1.57
C LYS A 130 -5.50 -20.13 -2.98
N ALA A 131 -5.00 -19.20 -3.80
CA ALA A 131 -4.47 -19.44 -5.14
C ALA A 131 -2.96 -19.17 -5.16
N PRO A 132 -2.10 -20.15 -4.83
CA PRO A 132 -0.65 -19.98 -4.70
C PRO A 132 0.00 -19.27 -5.90
N GLU A 133 -0.46 -19.54 -7.11
CA GLU A 133 0.03 -18.92 -8.34
C GLU A 133 -0.23 -17.39 -8.37
N VAL A 134 -1.40 -16.95 -7.92
CA VAL A 134 -1.75 -15.52 -7.80
C VAL A 134 -0.85 -14.83 -6.79
N ALA A 135 -0.67 -15.45 -5.62
CA ALA A 135 0.23 -14.93 -4.59
C ALA A 135 1.69 -14.82 -5.07
N LEU A 136 2.18 -15.75 -5.89
CA LEU A 136 3.52 -15.68 -6.48
C LEU A 136 3.66 -14.55 -7.51
N VAL A 137 2.63 -14.31 -8.34
CA VAL A 137 2.61 -13.15 -9.25
C VAL A 137 2.61 -11.84 -8.47
N ALA A 138 1.81 -11.74 -7.41
CA ALA A 138 1.81 -10.58 -6.51
C ALA A 138 3.17 -10.38 -5.83
N LEU A 139 3.80 -11.45 -5.35
CA LEU A 139 5.16 -11.41 -4.79
C LEU A 139 6.18 -10.88 -5.81
N LYS A 140 6.11 -11.35 -7.06
CA LYS A 140 7.00 -10.84 -8.12
C LYS A 140 6.88 -9.32 -8.26
N LYS A 141 5.64 -8.82 -8.31
CA LYS A 141 5.37 -7.38 -8.41
C LYS A 141 5.97 -6.62 -7.23
N LEU A 142 5.83 -7.12 -5.99
CA LEU A 142 6.43 -6.49 -4.82
C LEU A 142 7.97 -6.46 -4.88
N VAL A 143 8.60 -7.53 -5.34
CA VAL A 143 10.06 -7.60 -5.50
C VAL A 143 10.54 -6.64 -6.60
N ASP A 144 9.87 -6.61 -7.75
CA ASP A 144 10.18 -5.69 -8.84
C ASP A 144 10.01 -4.22 -8.41
N ASN A 145 8.92 -3.92 -7.69
CA ASN A 145 8.67 -2.61 -7.08
C ASN A 145 9.76 -2.24 -6.08
N PHE A 146 10.26 -3.19 -5.28
CA PHE A 146 11.31 -2.93 -4.29
C PHE A 146 12.58 -2.43 -4.98
N TYR A 147 13.02 -3.12 -6.03
CA TYR A 147 14.20 -2.70 -6.79
C TYR A 147 14.00 -1.36 -7.51
N ALA A 148 12.80 -1.11 -8.05
CA ALA A 148 12.47 0.17 -8.66
C ALA A 148 12.52 1.33 -7.64
N GLN A 149 11.97 1.12 -6.44
CA GLN A 149 11.96 2.10 -5.36
C GLN A 149 13.38 2.36 -4.83
N GLU A 150 14.17 1.31 -4.58
CA GLU A 150 15.57 1.45 -4.15
C GLU A 150 16.42 2.18 -5.19
N LYS A 151 16.20 1.95 -6.49
CA LYS A 151 16.90 2.69 -7.56
C LYS A 151 16.59 4.18 -7.53
N LEU A 152 15.34 4.57 -7.25
CA LEU A 152 14.95 5.97 -7.13
C LEU A 152 15.53 6.60 -5.86
N ILE A 153 15.53 5.88 -4.73
CA ILE A 153 16.14 6.33 -3.48
C ILE A 153 17.66 6.53 -3.65
N GLU A 154 18.34 5.62 -4.34
CA GLU A 154 19.77 5.77 -4.64
C GLU A 154 20.07 6.98 -5.56
N LYS A 155 19.19 7.28 -6.52
CA LYS A 155 19.28 8.53 -7.29
C LYS A 155 19.06 9.75 -6.41
N ALA A 156 18.08 9.70 -5.50
CA ALA A 156 17.79 10.77 -4.56
C ALA A 156 18.99 11.08 -3.64
N LYS A 157 19.69 10.05 -3.13
CA LYS A 157 20.90 10.21 -2.30
C LYS A 157 22.02 10.98 -3.00
N LYS A 158 22.08 10.92 -4.33
CA LYS A 158 23.10 11.60 -5.15
C LYS A 158 22.65 12.97 -5.66
N ALA A 159 21.35 13.26 -5.60
CA ALA A 159 20.77 14.52 -6.06
C ALA A 159 20.71 15.55 -4.92
N LYS A 160 20.44 16.81 -5.27
CA LYS A 160 20.24 17.92 -4.33
C LYS A 160 19.00 18.73 -4.71
N GLY A 161 18.43 19.45 -3.74
CA GLY A 161 17.27 20.32 -3.94
C GLY A 161 16.07 19.60 -4.57
N GLU A 162 15.38 20.29 -5.47
CA GLU A 162 14.18 19.79 -6.16
C GLU A 162 14.37 18.45 -6.85
N LYS A 163 15.55 18.17 -7.44
CA LYS A 163 15.82 16.88 -8.09
C LYS A 163 15.82 15.71 -7.10
N LYS A 164 16.36 15.91 -5.89
CA LYS A 164 16.30 14.89 -4.82
C LYS A 164 14.85 14.65 -4.43
N ALA A 165 14.12 15.73 -4.26
CA ALA A 165 12.71 15.76 -3.91
C ALA A 165 11.84 15.00 -4.93
N ALA A 166 12.02 15.25 -6.22
CA ALA A 166 11.34 14.56 -7.32
C ALA A 166 11.61 13.04 -7.32
N PHE A 167 12.85 12.60 -7.06
CA PHE A 167 13.15 11.17 -6.96
C PHE A 167 12.50 10.53 -5.74
N LEU A 168 12.43 11.22 -4.60
CA LEU A 168 11.74 10.72 -3.40
C LEU A 168 10.23 10.62 -3.61
N LEU A 169 9.64 11.57 -4.33
CA LEU A 169 8.23 11.53 -4.71
C LEU A 169 7.94 10.36 -5.65
N ALA A 170 8.73 10.20 -6.71
CA ALA A 170 8.60 9.05 -7.61
C ALA A 170 8.78 7.71 -6.86
N ALA A 171 9.65 7.67 -5.86
CA ALA A 171 9.82 6.49 -5.01
C ALA A 171 8.59 6.23 -4.13
N SER A 172 7.95 7.29 -3.61
CA SER A 172 6.73 7.17 -2.79
C SER A 172 5.49 6.75 -3.59
N ASP A 173 5.56 6.82 -4.91
CA ASP A 173 4.45 6.48 -5.82
C ASP A 173 4.40 5.01 -6.18
N ILE A 174 5.52 4.32 -5.93
CA ILE A 174 5.57 2.89 -6.00
C ILE A 174 4.83 2.35 -4.78
N ASP A 175 3.92 1.41 -5.02
CA ASP A 175 3.07 0.76 -4.02
C ASP A 175 3.88 -0.15 -3.09
N LEU A 176 4.69 0.49 -2.24
CA LEU A 176 5.53 -0.06 -1.19
C LEU A 176 5.74 1.02 -0.12
N ASN A 177 5.86 0.59 1.14
CA ASN A 177 6.22 1.49 2.23
C ASN A 177 7.59 2.10 1.98
N MET A 178 7.69 3.41 2.20
CA MET A 178 8.97 4.12 2.18
C MET A 178 9.82 3.69 3.39
N PRO A 179 11.13 3.47 3.20
CA PRO A 179 12.03 3.15 4.29
C PRO A 179 12.17 4.32 5.26
N SER A 180 12.23 4.00 6.55
CA SER A 180 12.31 5.00 7.62
C SER A 180 13.56 5.87 7.49
N GLY A 181 13.38 7.18 7.70
CA GLY A 181 14.46 8.17 7.68
C GLY A 181 15.00 8.54 6.29
N VAL A 182 14.42 8.04 5.20
CA VAL A 182 14.83 8.46 3.84
C VAL A 182 14.33 9.85 3.48
N VAL A 183 13.23 10.28 4.09
CA VAL A 183 12.74 11.65 3.98
C VAL A 183 13.04 12.38 5.28
N GLY A 184 13.98 13.33 5.25
CA GLY A 184 14.28 14.20 6.38
C GLY A 184 13.28 15.34 6.52
N LYS A 185 13.35 16.05 7.67
CA LYS A 185 12.46 17.19 7.95
C LYS A 185 12.70 18.34 6.98
N ASP A 186 13.96 18.59 6.63
CA ASP A 186 14.34 19.70 5.73
C ASP A 186 13.87 19.44 4.30
N GLU A 187 13.94 18.19 3.82
CA GLU A 187 13.41 17.83 2.50
C GLU A 187 11.88 17.92 2.44
N ARG A 188 11.19 17.57 3.53
CA ARG A 188 9.72 17.74 3.61
C ARG A 188 9.36 19.22 3.54
N LYS A 189 10.01 20.05 4.35
CA LYS A 189 9.74 21.49 4.39
C LYS A 189 10.01 22.14 3.03
N ALA A 190 11.14 21.82 2.39
CA ALA A 190 11.46 22.35 1.07
C ALA A 190 10.45 21.95 -0.02
N LEU A 191 9.86 20.75 0.07
CA LEU A 191 8.79 20.31 -0.85
C LEU A 191 7.44 20.95 -0.54
N ASP A 192 7.15 21.16 0.74
CA ASP A 192 5.92 21.79 1.19
C ASP A 192 5.86 23.25 0.73
N ASP A 193 6.92 24.02 1.01
CA ASP A 193 7.04 25.43 0.64
C ASP A 193 6.98 25.67 -0.89
N ALA A 194 7.43 24.69 -1.69
CA ALA A 194 7.47 24.82 -3.15
C ALA A 194 6.22 24.27 -3.87
N SER A 195 5.54 23.27 -3.30
CA SER A 195 4.56 22.46 -4.05
C SER A 195 3.48 21.75 -3.23
N GLY A 196 3.47 21.89 -1.89
CA GLY A 196 2.55 21.13 -1.02
C GLY A 196 2.81 19.61 -1.00
N LEU A 197 3.93 19.15 -1.58
CA LEU A 197 4.26 17.72 -1.72
C LEU A 197 4.93 17.14 -0.47
N GLY A 198 5.22 17.96 0.54
CA GLY A 198 5.74 17.51 1.84
C GLY A 198 4.77 16.56 2.54
N ASN A 199 3.47 16.86 2.48
CA ASN A 199 2.39 16.04 3.04
C ASN A 199 2.34 14.63 2.47
N ARG A 200 2.60 14.46 1.16
CA ARG A 200 2.67 13.14 0.51
C ARG A 200 3.77 12.25 1.08
N LEU A 201 4.92 12.82 1.43
CA LEU A 201 6.05 12.07 1.99
C LEU A 201 5.93 11.81 3.49
N ALA A 202 5.07 12.56 4.18
CA ALA A 202 4.76 12.39 5.59
C ALA A 202 3.49 11.57 5.83
N PHE A 203 2.77 11.23 4.76
CA PHE A 203 1.48 10.56 4.84
C PHE A 203 1.57 9.21 5.57
N ASP A 204 0.78 9.08 6.61
CA ASP A 204 0.53 7.82 7.30
C ASP A 204 -1.00 7.62 7.38
N PRO A 205 -1.56 6.58 6.75
CA PRO A 205 -3.00 6.35 6.77
C PRO A 205 -3.54 6.10 8.19
N LEU A 206 -2.73 5.64 9.15
CA LEU A 206 -3.16 5.45 10.52
C LEU A 206 -3.39 6.78 11.24
N THR A 207 -2.52 7.77 11.03
CA THR A 207 -2.72 9.11 11.60
C THR A 207 -4.01 9.76 11.11
N VAL A 208 -4.41 9.49 9.86
CA VAL A 208 -5.72 9.93 9.33
C VAL A 208 -6.86 9.23 10.06
N VAL A 209 -6.76 7.91 10.28
CA VAL A 209 -7.78 7.16 11.03
C VAL A 209 -7.92 7.69 12.45
N GLU A 210 -6.81 7.93 13.15
CA GLU A 210 -6.79 8.48 14.50
C GLU A 210 -7.40 9.90 14.55
N ALA A 211 -7.05 10.75 13.59
CA ALA A 211 -7.62 12.10 13.48
C ALA A 211 -9.13 12.09 13.21
N LEU A 212 -9.63 11.11 12.47
CA LEU A 212 -11.06 10.97 12.18
C LEU A 212 -11.84 10.42 13.37
N GLN A 213 -11.25 9.56 14.22
CA GLN A 213 -11.94 8.95 15.36
C GLN A 213 -12.48 9.98 16.37
N THR A 214 -11.87 11.15 16.45
CA THR A 214 -12.23 12.21 17.41
C THR A 214 -13.14 13.29 16.82
N LYS A 215 -13.56 13.17 15.56
CA LYS A 215 -14.36 14.17 14.84
C LYS A 215 -15.81 13.71 14.70
N ASP A 216 -16.75 14.65 14.73
CA ASP A 216 -18.10 14.43 14.20
C ASP A 216 -18.07 14.29 12.66
N TYR A 217 -19.18 13.87 12.07
CA TYR A 217 -19.24 13.58 10.64
C TYR A 217 -19.02 14.78 9.72
N ALA A 218 -19.51 15.96 10.10
CA ALA A 218 -19.35 17.17 9.30
C ALA A 218 -17.89 17.63 9.33
N SER A 219 -17.29 17.64 10.53
CA SER A 219 -15.88 17.92 10.76
C SER A 219 -14.97 16.92 10.06
N ALA A 220 -15.32 15.64 10.08
CA ALA A 220 -14.60 14.57 9.39
C ALA A 220 -14.66 14.72 7.86
N ASN A 221 -15.84 15.03 7.30
CA ASN A 221 -15.99 15.29 5.86
C ASN A 221 -15.15 16.51 5.45
N SER A 222 -15.26 17.62 6.18
CA SER A 222 -14.49 18.84 5.91
C SER A 222 -12.98 18.57 5.94
N TYR A 223 -12.51 17.85 6.97
CA TYR A 223 -11.10 17.46 7.08
C TYR A 223 -10.61 16.66 5.87
N VAL A 224 -11.36 15.62 5.47
CA VAL A 224 -11.03 14.79 4.31
C VAL A 224 -11.04 15.61 3.02
N ARG A 225 -12.05 16.46 2.83
CA ARG A 225 -12.18 17.30 1.61
C ARG A 225 -11.04 18.31 1.50
N THR A 226 -10.62 18.91 2.61
CA THR A 226 -9.43 19.78 2.65
C THR A 226 -8.18 19.03 2.23
N MET A 227 -7.91 17.85 2.83
CA MET A 227 -6.76 17.02 2.43
C MET A 227 -6.81 16.66 0.93
N MET A 228 -7.99 16.30 0.42
CA MET A 228 -8.19 15.95 -0.98
C MET A 228 -7.96 17.13 -1.93
N ALA A 229 -8.25 18.36 -1.50
CA ALA A 229 -8.09 19.59 -2.27
C ALA A 229 -6.64 20.10 -2.32
N GLU A 230 -5.80 19.75 -1.34
CA GLU A 230 -4.39 20.16 -1.26
C GLU A 230 -3.53 19.73 -2.45
N GLY A 231 -4.02 18.84 -3.32
CA GLY A 231 -3.38 18.46 -4.60
C GLY A 231 -2.06 17.69 -4.48
N GLY A 232 -1.45 17.67 -3.28
CA GLY A 232 -0.15 17.06 -3.04
C GLY A 232 -0.16 15.53 -2.95
N TYR A 233 -1.29 14.92 -2.58
CA TYR A 233 -1.40 13.47 -2.37
C TYR A 233 -1.47 12.66 -3.67
N SER A 234 -0.88 11.45 -3.65
CA SER A 234 -0.99 10.51 -4.77
C SER A 234 -2.43 10.00 -4.96
N LYS A 235 -2.72 9.40 -6.12
CA LYS A 235 -4.00 8.70 -6.35
C LYS A 235 -4.30 7.67 -5.26
N LEU A 236 -3.32 6.81 -4.95
CA LEU A 236 -3.43 5.79 -3.91
C LEU A 236 -3.67 6.38 -2.51
N GLN A 237 -2.92 7.43 -2.15
CA GLN A 237 -3.08 8.09 -0.85
C GLN A 237 -4.45 8.75 -0.69
N ARG A 238 -4.96 9.37 -1.77
CA ARG A 238 -6.32 9.91 -1.80
C ARG A 238 -7.38 8.82 -1.57
N GLN A 239 -7.21 7.65 -2.21
CA GLN A 239 -8.08 6.50 -1.94
C GLN A 239 -7.93 5.96 -0.51
N MET A 240 -6.73 5.96 0.08
CA MET A 240 -6.51 5.60 1.49
C MET A 240 -7.22 6.56 2.45
N ILE A 241 -7.17 7.88 2.19
CA ILE A 241 -7.89 8.90 2.96
C ILE A 241 -9.41 8.63 2.89
N MET A 242 -9.94 8.37 1.69
CA MET A 242 -11.35 8.01 1.50
C MET A 242 -11.73 6.72 2.22
N ALA A 243 -10.88 5.69 2.16
CA ALA A 243 -11.12 4.44 2.85
C ALA A 243 -11.15 4.61 4.38
N ALA A 244 -10.28 5.47 4.93
CA ALA A 244 -10.31 5.83 6.35
C ALA A 244 -11.63 6.51 6.72
N TYR A 245 -12.11 7.45 5.89
CA TYR A 245 -13.40 8.11 6.09
C TYR A 245 -14.59 7.16 5.98
N ALA A 246 -14.59 6.26 5.00
CA ALA A 246 -15.60 5.22 4.86
C ALA A 246 -15.67 4.34 6.13
N GLY A 247 -14.50 3.97 6.68
CA GLY A 247 -14.42 3.23 7.93
C GLY A 247 -14.99 4.01 9.13
N HIS A 248 -14.79 5.32 9.18
CA HIS A 248 -15.37 6.19 10.20
C HIS A 248 -16.91 6.25 10.10
N LEU A 249 -17.46 6.51 8.91
CA LEU A 249 -18.91 6.51 8.64
C LEU A 249 -19.59 5.19 9.03
N ARG A 250 -18.89 4.07 8.84
CA ARG A 250 -19.42 2.73 9.15
C ARG A 250 -19.43 2.41 10.64
N ARG A 251 -18.44 2.88 11.41
CA ARG A 251 -18.30 2.54 12.83
C ARG A 251 -19.24 3.31 13.74
N GLY A 252 -19.55 4.57 13.43
CA GLY A 252 -20.42 5.39 14.28
C GLY A 252 -21.93 5.10 14.13
N GLY A 253 -22.32 3.92 13.65
CA GLY A 253 -23.72 3.49 13.50
C GLY A 253 -24.49 4.12 12.33
N GLU A 254 -23.97 5.21 11.74
CA GLU A 254 -24.61 5.92 10.64
C GLU A 254 -24.71 5.10 9.35
N GLY A 255 -23.73 4.24 9.03
CA GLY A 255 -23.68 3.43 7.80
C GLY A 255 -24.88 2.49 7.54
N ARG A 256 -25.88 2.48 8.43
CA ARG A 256 -27.14 1.74 8.26
C ARG A 256 -28.33 2.63 7.88
N THR A 257 -28.20 3.95 7.99
CA THR A 257 -29.25 4.89 7.56
C THR A 257 -29.22 5.09 6.04
N PRO A 258 -30.35 5.43 5.40
CA PRO A 258 -30.37 5.78 3.98
C PRO A 258 -29.41 6.93 3.62
N ALA A 259 -29.34 7.97 4.46
CA ALA A 259 -28.49 9.13 4.25
C ALA A 259 -27.00 8.77 4.23
N SER A 260 -26.54 7.94 5.16
CA SER A 260 -25.13 7.53 5.21
C SER A 260 -24.79 6.49 4.15
N LYS A 261 -25.75 5.65 3.72
CA LYS A 261 -25.58 4.79 2.55
C LYS A 261 -25.36 5.62 1.28
N GLU A 262 -26.09 6.71 1.09
CA GLU A 262 -25.89 7.62 -0.03
C GLU A 262 -24.51 8.29 0.01
N ARG A 263 -24.07 8.72 1.20
CA ARG A 263 -22.70 9.25 1.40
C ARG A 263 -21.64 8.19 1.08
N LEU A 264 -21.81 6.95 1.55
CA LEU A 264 -20.90 5.84 1.25
C LEU A 264 -20.89 5.51 -0.24
N ARG A 265 -22.04 5.58 -0.93
CA ARG A 265 -22.13 5.39 -2.38
C ARG A 265 -21.30 6.41 -3.12
N ALA A 266 -21.48 7.69 -2.82
CA ALA A 266 -20.72 8.77 -3.43
C ALA A 266 -19.22 8.59 -3.18
N LEU A 267 -18.84 8.28 -1.94
CA LEU A 267 -17.45 8.09 -1.53
C LEU A 267 -16.78 6.90 -2.25
N TYR A 268 -17.43 5.74 -2.31
CA TYR A 268 -16.89 4.57 -3.01
C TYR A 268 -16.83 4.78 -4.53
N THR A 269 -17.81 5.47 -5.10
CA THR A 269 -17.78 5.83 -6.53
C THR A 269 -16.60 6.76 -6.83
N GLU A 270 -16.38 7.77 -6.00
CA GLU A 270 -15.24 8.68 -6.13
C GLU A 270 -13.91 7.93 -5.96
N MET A 271 -13.80 7.07 -4.95
CA MET A 271 -12.63 6.23 -4.72
C MET A 271 -12.31 5.34 -5.93
N ARG A 272 -13.32 4.71 -6.56
CA ARG A 272 -13.16 3.95 -7.81
C ARG A 272 -12.65 4.82 -8.96
N ASN A 273 -13.23 6.01 -9.13
CA ASN A 273 -12.91 6.88 -10.26
C ASN A 273 -11.49 7.49 -10.21
N ILE A 274 -10.88 7.58 -9.03
CA ILE A 274 -9.50 8.07 -8.88
C ILE A 274 -8.49 7.13 -9.57
N ASP A 275 -8.62 5.83 -9.30
CA ASP A 275 -7.76 4.77 -9.83
C ASP A 275 -8.47 3.42 -9.70
N PRO A 276 -9.19 2.96 -10.74
CA PRO A 276 -9.98 1.73 -10.67
C PRO A 276 -9.11 0.48 -10.53
N ASP A 277 -7.87 0.53 -11.00
CA ASP A 277 -6.93 -0.59 -11.01
C ASP A 277 -6.16 -0.73 -9.67
N SER A 278 -6.32 0.23 -8.76
CA SER A 278 -5.73 0.14 -7.44
C SER A 278 -6.51 -0.83 -6.57
N THR A 279 -5.84 -1.36 -5.54
CA THR A 279 -6.48 -2.19 -4.50
C THR A 279 -7.74 -1.51 -3.96
N TYR A 280 -7.66 -0.23 -3.61
CA TYR A 280 -8.81 0.52 -3.09
C TYR A 280 -9.90 0.76 -4.15
N GLY A 281 -9.53 1.01 -5.40
CA GLY A 281 -10.49 1.16 -6.51
C GLY A 281 -11.31 -0.11 -6.72
N ALA A 282 -10.64 -1.27 -6.79
CA ALA A 282 -11.30 -2.57 -6.92
C ALA A 282 -12.16 -2.91 -5.68
N TYR A 283 -11.66 -2.65 -4.46
CA TYR A 283 -12.45 -2.85 -3.25
C TYR A 283 -13.68 -1.94 -3.16
N ALA A 284 -13.63 -0.74 -3.74
CA ALA A 284 -14.76 0.19 -3.73
C ALA A 284 -15.99 -0.41 -4.42
N GLU A 285 -15.78 -1.12 -5.54
CA GLU A 285 -16.84 -1.77 -6.30
C GLU A 285 -17.53 -2.87 -5.48
N GLY A 286 -16.76 -3.77 -4.86
CA GLY A 286 -17.32 -4.77 -3.95
C GLY A 286 -17.99 -4.15 -2.72
N ALA A 287 -17.46 -3.03 -2.21
CA ALA A 287 -18.01 -2.35 -1.05
C ALA A 287 -19.37 -1.70 -1.31
N LEU A 288 -19.62 -1.19 -2.52
CA LEU A 288 -20.93 -0.68 -2.94
C LEU A 288 -22.01 -1.77 -2.81
N VAL A 289 -21.74 -2.96 -3.37
CA VAL A 289 -22.68 -4.09 -3.36
C VAL A 289 -23.02 -4.53 -1.93
N ILE A 290 -21.99 -4.75 -1.11
CA ILE A 290 -22.17 -5.32 0.24
C ILE A 290 -22.82 -4.30 1.19
N TRP A 291 -22.28 -3.07 1.20
CA TRP A 291 -22.54 -2.14 2.29
C TRP A 291 -23.61 -1.10 1.96
N VAL A 292 -23.79 -0.78 0.68
CA VAL A 292 -24.78 0.21 0.26
C VAL A 292 -26.05 -0.50 -0.21
N GLU A 293 -25.91 -1.42 -1.16
CA GLU A 293 -27.03 -2.08 -1.84
C GLU A 293 -27.65 -3.22 -1.02
N GLY A 294 -26.94 -3.71 0.00
CA GLY A 294 -27.39 -4.84 0.82
C GLY A 294 -27.35 -6.18 0.09
N GLY A 295 -26.62 -6.24 -1.02
CA GLY A 295 -26.36 -7.46 -1.75
C GLY A 295 -25.47 -8.40 -0.94
N LYS A 296 -25.66 -9.71 -1.12
CA LYS A 296 -24.61 -10.68 -0.82
C LYS A 296 -23.64 -10.63 -2.00
N LEU A 297 -22.33 -10.66 -1.73
CA LEU A 297 -21.37 -11.07 -2.76
C LEU A 297 -21.87 -12.43 -3.26
N THR A 298 -22.24 -12.52 -4.54
CA THR A 298 -22.42 -13.83 -5.16
C THR A 298 -21.07 -14.53 -5.13
N ASP A 299 -21.05 -15.87 -5.07
CA ASP A 299 -19.80 -16.65 -5.12
C ASP A 299 -19.05 -16.49 -6.47
N ASP A 300 -19.57 -15.66 -7.36
CA ASP A 300 -18.88 -15.25 -8.57
C ASP A 300 -17.62 -14.47 -8.15
N PRO A 301 -16.43 -14.89 -8.61
CA PRO A 301 -15.22 -14.14 -8.35
C PRO A 301 -15.45 -12.71 -8.84
N ILE A 302 -15.16 -11.72 -7.98
CA ILE A 302 -14.96 -10.33 -8.43
C ILE A 302 -14.10 -10.44 -9.68
N PRO A 303 -14.55 -9.94 -10.85
CA PRO A 303 -13.82 -10.11 -12.09
C PRO A 303 -12.39 -9.60 -11.90
N THR A 304 -11.47 -10.54 -11.70
CA THR A 304 -10.02 -10.29 -11.63
C THR A 304 -9.43 -10.25 -13.03
N GLU A 305 -10.28 -10.36 -14.05
CA GLU A 305 -10.01 -9.84 -15.38
C GLU A 305 -9.90 -8.32 -15.29
N ILE A 306 -8.76 -7.87 -14.77
CA ILE A 306 -8.06 -6.70 -15.27
C ILE A 306 -8.06 -6.90 -16.78
N ASN A 307 -8.97 -6.21 -17.48
CA ASN A 307 -8.95 -6.10 -18.92
C ASN A 307 -7.59 -5.52 -19.29
N ARG A 308 -6.59 -6.40 -19.50
CA ARG A 308 -5.39 -6.10 -20.26
C ARG A 308 -5.85 -5.89 -21.70
N VAL A 309 -6.44 -4.73 -21.95
CA VAL A 309 -6.45 -4.18 -23.29
C VAL A 309 -4.99 -3.99 -23.65
N GLY A 310 -4.50 -4.85 -24.53
CA GLY A 310 -3.14 -4.82 -25.02
C GLY A 310 -2.86 -3.46 -25.64
N ASN A 311 -2.00 -2.68 -24.99
CA ASN A 311 -1.21 -1.69 -25.70
C ASN A 311 -0.14 -2.46 -26.49
N THR A 312 -0.53 -2.98 -27.64
CA THR A 312 0.40 -3.21 -28.74
C THR A 312 0.91 -1.83 -29.14
N SER A 313 2.19 -1.60 -28.88
CA SER A 313 2.97 -0.52 -29.46
C SER A 313 2.95 -0.67 -30.99
N ASP A 314 2.15 0.15 -31.67
CA ASP A 314 2.39 0.50 -33.05
C ASP A 314 3.22 1.78 -33.09
N ASP A 315 4.50 1.60 -33.42
CA ASP A 315 5.40 2.64 -33.87
C ASP A 315 4.88 3.20 -35.20
N GLY A 316 4.51 4.49 -35.23
CA GLY A 316 3.87 5.07 -36.41
C GLY A 316 3.91 6.60 -36.45
N ASN A 317 5.11 7.13 -36.60
CA ASN A 317 5.47 8.51 -36.94
C ASN A 317 4.58 9.15 -38.04
N SER A 318 3.94 10.31 -37.79
CA SER A 318 3.90 11.44 -38.75
C SER A 318 3.27 12.73 -38.19
N SER A 319 4.14 13.73 -38.02
CA SER A 319 3.97 15.16 -38.40
C SER A 319 2.60 15.84 -38.41
N GLY A 320 2.45 16.82 -37.51
CA GLY A 320 2.25 18.24 -37.86
C GLY A 320 0.88 18.69 -38.38
N SER A 321 0.25 19.65 -37.70
CA SER A 321 -0.19 20.93 -38.29
C SER A 321 -1.04 21.75 -37.30
N SER A 322 -0.80 23.05 -37.35
CA SER A 322 -1.36 24.19 -36.63
C SER A 322 -2.86 24.47 -36.84
N GLY A 323 -3.47 25.15 -35.86
CA GLY A 323 -4.67 26.00 -36.03
C GLY A 323 -5.46 26.14 -34.71
N LYS A 324 -5.21 27.18 -33.88
CA LYS A 324 -5.91 28.49 -33.79
C LYS A 324 -7.42 28.45 -33.52
N THR A 325 -7.81 29.24 -32.49
CA THR A 325 -9.11 29.93 -32.22
C THR A 325 -10.29 29.04 -31.80
N ALA A 326 -11.24 29.41 -30.92
CA ALA A 326 -11.69 30.72 -30.43
C ALA A 326 -12.41 30.60 -29.04
N MET A 327 -12.66 31.78 -28.46
CA MET A 327 -13.38 32.06 -27.22
C MET A 327 -14.88 31.72 -27.23
N GLY A 328 -15.45 31.62 -26.02
CA GLY A 328 -16.89 31.76 -25.69
C GLY A 328 -17.10 31.24 -24.26
N SER A 329 -17.02 32.04 -23.18
CA SER A 329 -17.89 33.14 -22.74
C SER A 329 -19.38 32.84 -22.87
N THR A 330 -20.00 32.40 -21.77
CA THR A 330 -21.43 32.64 -21.52
C THR A 330 -21.69 32.83 -20.02
N SER A 331 -21.90 34.09 -19.69
CA SER A 331 -22.74 34.73 -18.67
C SER A 331 -23.48 33.90 -17.60
N ILE A 332 -23.25 34.35 -16.36
CA ILE A 332 -24.07 34.28 -15.15
C ILE A 332 -25.34 35.16 -15.33
N PRO A 333 -26.50 34.77 -14.78
CA PRO A 333 -27.49 35.72 -14.30
C PRO A 333 -27.48 35.79 -12.76
N ALA A 334 -27.38 37.03 -12.28
CA ALA A 334 -27.68 37.45 -10.90
C ALA A 334 -29.20 37.68 -10.73
N ALA A 335 -29.58 38.03 -9.49
CA ALA A 335 -30.89 38.45 -8.95
C ALA A 335 -31.61 37.34 -8.16
N ASP A 336 -32.15 37.55 -6.95
CA ASP A 336 -32.29 38.75 -6.11
C ASP A 336 -32.55 38.32 -4.65
N ASP A 337 -32.48 39.34 -3.78
CA ASP A 337 -32.64 39.42 -2.33
C ASP A 337 -33.85 38.70 -1.70
N ASP A 338 -33.71 38.30 -0.43
CA ASP A 338 -34.64 38.69 0.65
C ASP A 338 -34.21 38.02 1.99
N GLU A 339 -33.62 38.83 2.88
CA GLU A 339 -33.72 38.68 4.33
C GLU A 339 -35.06 39.32 4.78
N PRO A 340 -35.74 38.89 5.89
CA PRO A 340 -35.13 39.08 7.22
C PRO A 340 -35.62 38.16 8.38
N ALA A 341 -34.93 38.38 9.51
CA ALA A 341 -35.40 38.34 10.90
C ALA A 341 -35.43 37.01 11.67
N SER A 342 -34.56 36.97 12.69
CA SER A 342 -34.64 36.19 13.93
C SER A 342 -35.93 36.48 14.73
N PRO A 343 -36.32 35.61 15.67
CA PRO A 343 -36.03 35.97 17.07
C PRO A 343 -35.65 34.80 17.99
N ASP A 344 -35.13 35.22 19.14
CA ASP A 344 -34.81 34.49 20.36
C ASP A 344 -35.80 33.41 20.79
N SER A 345 -35.28 32.36 21.43
CA SER A 345 -35.96 31.75 22.57
C SER A 345 -34.96 31.17 23.56
N ASP A 346 -35.13 31.65 24.79
CA ASP A 346 -34.44 31.32 26.03
C ASP A 346 -34.43 29.83 26.41
N ALA A 347 -33.50 29.56 27.34
CA ALA A 347 -33.11 28.33 28.04
C ALA A 347 -34.28 27.50 28.68
N PRO A 348 -33.97 26.32 29.26
CA PRO A 348 -33.44 26.34 30.63
C PRO A 348 -32.26 25.39 30.91
N SER A 349 -31.58 25.83 31.97
CA SER A 349 -30.54 25.23 32.81
C SER A 349 -30.95 23.94 33.54
N ASP A 350 -29.92 23.20 33.95
CA ASP A 350 -29.78 22.39 35.17
C ASP A 350 -30.96 21.51 35.61
N ALA A 351 -30.73 20.20 35.53
CA ALA A 351 -31.34 19.24 36.45
C ALA A 351 -30.29 18.20 36.85
N ASP A 352 -30.10 18.14 38.16
CA ASP A 352 -29.24 17.27 38.93
C ASP A 352 -29.44 15.78 38.64
N PHE A 353 -28.36 15.00 38.70
CA PHE A 353 -28.44 13.57 38.98
C PHE A 353 -27.28 13.16 39.89
N GLU A 354 -27.45 13.43 41.19
CA GLU A 354 -26.81 12.72 42.28
C GLU A 354 -27.59 11.44 42.62
N GLY A 355 -26.86 10.42 43.10
CA GLY A 355 -27.38 9.22 43.79
C GLY A 355 -27.69 8.05 42.83
N ASP A 356 -27.12 6.86 42.93
CA ASP A 356 -26.90 6.11 44.16
C ASP A 356 -25.93 4.93 43.91
N ASP A 357 -25.23 4.59 44.98
CA ASP A 357 -24.40 3.39 45.16
C ASP A 357 -25.21 2.09 44.97
N PHE A 358 -24.64 1.12 44.22
CA PHE A 358 -24.43 -0.28 44.62
C PHE A 358 -23.60 -1.06 43.59
#